data_AF-A0A7G8J642-F1
#
_entry.id   AF-A0A7G8J642-F1
#
_cell.length_a   1.000
_cell.length_b   1.000
_cell.length_c   1.000
_cell.angle_alpha   90.00
_cell.angle_beta   90.00
_cell.angle_gamma   90.00
#
_symmetry.space_group_name_H-M   'P 1'
#
loop_
_entity.id
_entity.type
_entity.pdbx_description
1 polymer ?
#
loop_
_entity_poly.entity_id
_entity_poly.type
_entity_poly.pdbx_seq_one_letter_code
_entity_poly.pdbx_strand_id
1 'polypeptide(L)'
;MRVALLSQSPPRAVDLSGQAECRFSNGEVVQKRTLKKLFADRHSNLVTCHSGQNGAVVVNERSYPETVYFLNRGDGWIAINQLSLERYVASVVGAEMPSHWNPEALKAQAVAARSYALVHLVRPADSDFNLGDTTRWQAYGGLNSQSAPTAAATKATQGLVLSFQGGLVESLYASTSEIAAEAHSHLGASMSQHGAQNLAMKGLKFNEILSRYYVGASLARLKTNGN
;
A
#
# COMPACT_ATOMS: atom_id res chain seq x y z
N MET A 1 1.35 8.67 -3.24
CA MET A 1 0.63 8.19 -2.04
C MET A 1 1.61 8.17 -0.87
N ARG A 2 1.16 8.51 0.33
CA ARG A 2 1.93 8.53 1.58
C ARG A 2 1.34 7.50 2.56
N VAL A 3 2.13 6.50 2.96
CA VAL A 3 1.69 5.40 3.83
C VAL A 3 2.44 5.48 5.16
N ALA A 4 1.73 5.67 6.26
CA ALA A 4 2.33 5.60 7.58
C ALA A 4 2.69 4.15 7.94
N LEU A 5 3.94 3.93 8.34
CA LEU A 5 4.47 2.63 8.75
C LEU A 5 4.15 2.38 10.24
N LEU A 6 2.85 2.35 10.56
CA LEU A 6 2.32 2.16 11.91
C LEU A 6 2.69 0.79 12.48
N SER A 7 2.79 -0.25 11.63
CA SER A 7 3.29 -1.58 12.00
C SER A 7 4.76 -1.56 12.42
N GLN A 8 5.49 -0.50 12.04
CA GLN A 8 6.89 -0.28 12.38
C GLN A 8 7.07 0.74 13.51
N SER A 9 5.98 1.23 14.11
CA SER A 9 6.02 2.32 15.08
C SER A 9 6.18 1.82 16.54
N PRO A 10 7.03 2.47 17.36
CA PRO A 10 8.01 3.47 16.95
C PRO A 10 9.14 2.82 16.14
N PRO A 11 9.65 3.48 15.08
CA PRO A 11 10.79 2.97 14.33
C PRO A 11 12.02 2.93 15.25
N ARG A 12 12.75 1.83 15.21
CA ARG A 12 13.90 1.56 16.09
C ARG A 12 15.23 1.65 15.36
N ALA A 13 15.23 1.32 14.07
CA ALA A 13 16.42 1.36 13.24
C ALA A 13 16.10 1.82 11.82
N VAL A 14 17.07 2.50 11.22
CA VAL A 14 17.07 2.86 9.80
C VAL A 14 18.43 2.56 9.20
N ASP A 15 18.46 1.92 8.04
CA ASP A 15 19.66 1.74 7.21
C ASP A 15 19.33 2.04 5.74
N LEU A 16 20.38 2.17 4.94
CA LEU A 16 20.33 2.52 3.53
C LEU A 16 21.03 1.44 2.71
N SER A 17 20.43 1.02 1.61
CA SER A 17 21.03 0.11 0.63
C SER A 17 21.16 0.77 -0.74
N GLY A 18 22.12 0.30 -1.55
CA GLY A 18 22.34 0.83 -2.89
C GLY A 18 22.69 2.32 -2.88
N GLN A 19 22.00 3.11 -3.69
CA GLN A 19 22.19 4.56 -3.80
C GLN A 19 21.29 5.38 -2.87
N ALA A 20 20.74 4.75 -1.82
CA ALA A 20 19.84 5.45 -0.93
C ALA A 20 20.60 6.51 -0.10
N GLU A 21 19.96 7.66 0.10
CA GLU A 21 20.51 8.82 0.81
C GLU A 21 19.43 9.48 1.66
N CYS A 22 19.80 9.94 2.86
CA CYS A 22 18.93 10.72 3.74
C CYS A 22 19.41 12.17 3.83
N ARG A 23 18.47 13.12 3.91
CA ARG A 23 18.73 14.55 4.11
C ARG A 23 17.86 15.12 5.22
N PHE A 24 18.40 16.08 5.97
CA PHE A 24 17.63 16.92 6.87
C PHE A 24 16.77 17.92 6.08
N SER A 25 15.85 18.61 6.77
CA SER A 25 15.01 19.65 6.18
C SER A 25 15.78 20.82 5.56
N ASN A 26 17.01 21.10 6.04
CA ASN A 26 17.91 22.12 5.48
C ASN A 26 18.68 21.64 4.22
N GLY A 27 18.47 20.40 3.78
CA GLY A 27 19.11 19.80 2.60
C GLY A 27 20.45 19.10 2.86
N GLU A 28 20.99 19.19 4.08
CA GLU A 28 22.25 18.52 4.44
C GLU A 28 22.09 17.00 4.48
N VAL A 29 23.10 16.28 3.97
CA VAL A 29 23.11 14.81 3.96
C VAL A 29 23.32 14.28 5.38
N VAL A 30 22.45 13.36 5.80
CA VAL A 30 22.54 12.67 7.09
C VAL A 30 23.62 11.60 7.02
N GLN A 31 24.70 11.80 7.77
CA GLN A 31 25.77 10.81 7.85
C GLN A 31 25.28 9.51 8.49
N LYS A 32 25.83 8.36 8.07
CA LYS A 32 25.42 7.02 8.55
C LYS A 32 25.47 6.87 10.08
N ARG A 33 26.46 7.51 10.75
CA ARG A 33 26.56 7.49 12.23
C ARG A 33 25.40 8.23 12.90
N THR A 34 24.98 9.36 12.32
CA THR A 34 23.82 10.14 12.78
C THR A 34 22.52 9.40 12.52
N LEU A 35 22.40 8.78 11.34
CA LEU A 35 21.23 8.00 10.95
C LEU A 35 20.95 6.84 11.93
N LYS A 36 21.99 6.14 12.38
CA LYS A 36 21.87 5.07 13.41
C LYS A 36 21.35 5.55 14.77
N LYS A 37 21.44 6.85 15.05
CA LYS A 37 20.98 7.47 16.30
C LYS A 37 19.75 8.34 16.10
N LEU A 38 19.16 8.33 14.90
CA LEU A 38 18.08 9.25 14.53
C LEU A 38 16.93 9.23 15.55
N PHE A 39 16.50 8.04 15.94
CA PHE A 39 15.35 7.88 16.83
C PHE A 39 15.64 8.10 18.32
N ALA A 40 16.90 8.38 18.69
CA ALA A 40 17.25 8.80 20.04
C ALA A 40 16.96 10.29 20.28
N ASP A 41 16.87 11.08 19.20
CA ASP A 41 16.48 12.50 19.26
C ASP A 41 14.98 12.62 19.57
N ARG A 42 14.63 13.52 20.51
CA ARG A 42 13.24 13.78 20.92
C ARG A 42 12.69 15.08 20.38
N HIS A 43 13.50 15.90 19.72
CA HIS A 43 13.06 17.16 19.15
C HIS A 43 12.27 16.93 17.86
N SER A 44 11.39 17.88 17.54
CA SER A 44 10.69 17.90 16.27
C SER A 44 11.69 17.98 15.13
N ASN A 45 11.60 17.03 14.20
CA ASN A 45 12.57 16.89 13.14
C ASN A 45 11.92 16.19 11.95
N LEU A 46 12.45 16.47 10.76
CA LEU A 46 12.07 15.83 9.51
C LEU A 46 13.34 15.40 8.79
N VAL A 47 13.47 14.09 8.58
CA VAL A 47 14.49 13.49 7.73
C VAL A 47 13.83 12.84 6.54
N THR A 48 14.30 13.18 5.34
CA THR A 48 13.81 12.61 4.08
C THR A 48 14.86 11.68 3.52
N CYS A 49 14.50 10.42 3.30
CA CYS A 49 15.38 9.41 2.72
C CYS A 49 14.86 8.98 1.35
N HIS A 50 15.68 9.14 0.32
CA HIS A 50 15.39 8.68 -1.03
C HIS A 50 16.13 7.38 -1.30
N SER A 51 15.44 6.40 -1.88
CA SER A 51 16.01 5.07 -2.15
C SER A 51 17.07 5.08 -3.27
N GLY A 52 17.03 6.07 -4.16
CA GLY A 52 17.88 6.10 -5.36
C GLY A 52 17.59 4.93 -6.32
N GLN A 53 18.43 4.79 -7.35
CA GLN A 53 18.36 3.65 -8.28
C GLN A 53 18.89 2.39 -7.58
N ASN A 54 18.16 1.28 -7.71
CA ASN A 54 18.51 -0.02 -7.11
C ASN A 54 18.82 0.03 -5.60
N GLY A 55 18.35 1.04 -4.88
CA GLY A 55 18.48 1.13 -3.43
C GLY A 55 17.13 1.05 -2.73
N ALA A 56 17.20 1.01 -1.40
CA ALA A 56 16.04 0.99 -0.53
C ALA A 56 16.34 1.70 0.79
N VAL A 57 15.31 2.25 1.41
CA VAL A 57 15.37 2.66 2.81
C VAL A 57 14.87 1.49 3.64
N VAL A 58 15.71 1.00 4.55
CA VAL A 58 15.38 -0.11 5.44
C VAL A 58 14.90 0.46 6.76
N VAL A 59 13.65 0.23 7.13
CA VAL A 59 13.10 0.60 8.44
C VAL A 59 12.90 -0.67 9.25
N ASN A 60 13.57 -0.73 10.40
CA ASN A 60 13.77 -1.95 11.18
C ASN A 60 14.39 -3.04 10.30
N GLU A 61 13.59 -3.95 9.75
CA GLU A 61 14.06 -5.06 8.90
C GLU A 61 13.37 -5.09 7.52
N ARG A 62 12.53 -4.09 7.23
CA ARG A 62 11.71 -4.04 6.02
C ARG A 62 12.23 -2.96 5.07
N SER A 63 12.35 -3.30 3.81
CA SER A 63 12.86 -2.44 2.75
C SER A 63 11.72 -1.69 2.06
N TYR A 64 11.88 -0.39 1.87
CA TYR A 64 10.89 0.48 1.26
C TYR A 64 11.47 1.21 0.04
N PRO A 65 10.70 1.31 -1.07
CA PRO A 65 11.12 2.00 -2.26
C PRO A 65 10.86 3.50 -2.18
N GLU A 66 11.39 4.24 -3.15
CA GLU A 66 11.13 5.67 -3.35
C GLU A 66 11.52 6.51 -2.14
N THR A 67 10.58 7.20 -1.49
CA THR A 67 10.92 8.17 -0.44
C THR A 67 10.34 7.73 0.89
N VAL A 68 11.14 7.72 1.95
CA VAL A 68 10.68 7.53 3.32
C VAL A 68 10.98 8.80 4.12
N TYR A 69 9.94 9.36 4.72
CA TYR A 69 10.04 10.45 5.68
C TYR A 69 10.08 9.88 7.08
N PHE A 70 11.00 10.37 7.90
CA PHE A 70 10.96 10.19 9.35
C PHE A 70 10.58 11.53 9.96
N LEU A 71 9.42 11.55 10.60
CA LEU A 71 8.86 12.74 11.20
C LEU A 71 8.76 12.53 12.71
N ASN A 72 9.24 13.50 13.48
CA ASN A 72 8.96 13.61 14.90
C ASN A 72 8.16 14.88 15.15
N ARG A 73 6.97 14.75 15.76
CA ARG A 73 6.11 15.89 16.13
C ARG A 73 6.26 16.30 17.60
N GLY A 74 7.14 15.63 18.36
CA GLY A 74 7.31 15.80 19.81
C GLY A 74 6.83 14.59 20.62
N ASP A 75 5.88 13.82 20.08
CA ASP A 75 5.31 12.63 20.73
C ASP A 75 5.93 11.31 20.24
N GLY A 76 7.04 11.40 19.50
CA GLY A 76 7.78 10.26 18.97
C GLY A 76 7.87 10.26 17.45
N TRP A 77 8.66 9.31 16.94
CA TRP A 77 8.94 9.18 15.52
C TRP A 77 7.88 8.34 14.80
N ILE A 78 7.47 8.81 13.63
CA ILE A 78 6.72 8.07 12.64
C ILE A 78 7.52 7.97 11.35
N ALA A 79 7.51 6.80 10.73
CA ALA A 79 8.06 6.61 9.39
C ALA A 79 6.90 6.60 8.39
N ILE A 80 7.03 7.33 7.28
CA ILE A 80 6.01 7.47 6.24
C ILE A 80 6.67 7.17 4.90
N ASN A 81 6.21 6.12 4.20
CA ASN A 81 6.70 5.83 2.86
C ASN A 81 5.82 6.52 1.80
N GLN A 82 6.42 7.41 1.02
CA GLN A 82 5.84 8.01 -0.15
C GLN A 82 6.27 7.29 -1.42
N LEU A 83 5.26 6.81 -2.15
CA LEU A 83 5.43 6.04 -3.37
C LEU A 83 4.30 6.23 -4.39
N SER A 84 4.54 5.84 -5.63
CA SER A 84 3.50 5.74 -6.66
C SER A 84 2.39 4.74 -6.28
N LEU A 85 1.15 5.03 -6.71
CA LEU A 85 -0.02 4.20 -6.42
C LEU A 85 0.17 2.73 -6.87
N GLU A 86 0.71 2.51 -8.07
CA GLU A 86 0.90 1.16 -8.59
C GLU A 86 1.96 0.36 -7.81
N ARG A 87 3.01 1.00 -7.30
CA ARG A 87 3.98 0.33 -6.42
C ARG A 87 3.39 -0.01 -5.06
N TYR A 88 2.53 0.85 -4.52
CA TYR A 88 1.77 0.55 -3.32
C TYR A 88 0.87 -0.68 -3.55
N VAL A 89 0.06 -0.68 -4.62
CA VAL A 89 -0.86 -1.77 -4.93
C VAL A 89 -0.11 -3.10 -5.11
N ALA A 90 1.02 -3.11 -5.81
CA ALA A 90 1.82 -4.32 -5.98
C ALA A 90 2.31 -4.91 -4.64
N SER A 91 2.73 -4.05 -3.72
CA SER A 91 3.14 -4.44 -2.36
C SER A 91 1.97 -4.98 -1.54
N VAL A 92 0.80 -4.34 -1.63
CA VAL A 92 -0.41 -4.79 -0.94
C VAL A 92 -0.85 -6.16 -1.46
N VAL A 93 -0.95 -6.35 -2.77
CA VAL A 93 -1.39 -7.62 -3.36
C VAL A 93 -0.52 -8.78 -2.88
N GLY A 94 0.80 -8.60 -2.81
CA GLY A 94 1.69 -9.66 -2.33
C GLY A 94 1.78 -9.80 -0.81
N ALA A 95 1.33 -8.80 -0.04
CA ALA A 95 1.19 -8.93 1.41
C ALA A 95 -0.13 -9.63 1.80
N GLU A 96 -1.15 -9.49 0.96
CA GLU A 96 -2.52 -9.96 1.20
C GLU A 96 -2.80 -11.33 0.59
N MET A 97 -2.17 -11.65 -0.55
CA MET A 97 -2.42 -12.90 -1.28
C MET A 97 -1.12 -13.65 -1.59
N PRO A 98 -1.10 -14.99 -1.44
CA PRO A 98 0.03 -15.79 -1.85
C PRO A 98 0.33 -15.62 -3.34
N SER A 99 1.59 -15.37 -3.69
CA SER A 99 1.99 -15.06 -5.07
C SER A 99 1.77 -16.20 -6.07
N HIS A 100 1.60 -17.44 -5.58
CA HIS A 100 1.33 -18.63 -6.39
C HIS A 100 -0.17 -18.85 -6.65
N TRP A 101 -1.05 -17.99 -6.13
CA TRP A 101 -2.47 -18.04 -6.44
C TRP A 101 -2.75 -17.63 -7.89
N ASN A 102 -3.97 -17.92 -8.33
CA ASN A 102 -4.36 -17.73 -9.71
C ASN A 102 -4.20 -16.25 -10.13
N PRO A 103 -3.59 -15.95 -11.28
CA PRO A 103 -3.40 -14.57 -11.73
C PRO A 103 -4.69 -13.75 -11.80
N GLU A 104 -5.84 -14.35 -12.12
CA GLU A 104 -7.13 -13.64 -12.14
C GLU A 104 -7.60 -13.22 -10.74
N ALA A 105 -7.28 -14.02 -9.70
CA ALA A 105 -7.55 -13.64 -8.33
C ALA A 105 -6.64 -12.50 -7.86
N LEU A 106 -5.34 -12.56 -8.20
CA LEU A 106 -4.38 -11.48 -7.92
C LEU A 106 -4.78 -10.17 -8.63
N LYS A 107 -5.29 -10.25 -9.86
CA LYS A 107 -5.82 -9.10 -10.61
C LYS A 107 -7.06 -8.49 -9.93
N ALA A 108 -7.98 -9.34 -9.45
CA ALA A 108 -9.17 -8.86 -8.73
C ALA A 108 -8.77 -8.10 -7.46
N GLN A 109 -7.80 -8.64 -6.71
CA GLN A 109 -7.24 -7.98 -5.54
C GLN A 109 -6.54 -6.67 -5.87
N ALA A 110 -5.79 -6.60 -6.98
CA ALA A 110 -5.13 -5.37 -7.39
C ALA A 110 -6.14 -4.23 -7.66
N VAL A 111 -7.27 -4.54 -8.31
CA VAL A 111 -8.34 -3.56 -8.56
C VAL A 111 -9.01 -3.13 -7.26
N ALA A 112 -9.33 -4.07 -6.36
CA ALA A 112 -9.89 -3.73 -5.06
C ALA A 112 -8.92 -2.87 -4.23
N ALA A 113 -7.67 -3.31 -4.09
CA ALA A 113 -6.67 -2.56 -3.34
C ALA A 113 -6.45 -1.14 -3.89
N ARG A 114 -6.44 -0.96 -5.21
CA ARG A 114 -6.33 0.36 -5.84
C ARG A 114 -7.52 1.27 -5.54
N SER A 115 -8.73 0.72 -5.53
CA SER A 115 -9.96 1.49 -5.28
C SER A 115 -10.00 1.99 -3.84
N TYR A 116 -9.66 1.12 -2.88
CA TYR A 116 -9.48 1.51 -1.47
C TYR A 116 -8.42 2.61 -1.30
N ALA A 117 -7.25 2.42 -1.92
CA ALA A 117 -6.14 3.37 -1.87
C ALA A 117 -6.54 4.77 -2.38
N LEU A 118 -7.35 4.85 -3.44
CA LEU A 118 -7.79 6.13 -4.00
C LEU A 118 -8.75 6.89 -3.11
N VAL A 119 -9.65 6.20 -2.40
CA VAL A 119 -10.53 6.85 -1.42
C VAL A 119 -9.69 7.60 -0.39
N HIS A 120 -8.58 7.01 0.06
CA HIS A 120 -7.65 7.60 1.02
C HIS A 120 -6.70 8.65 0.44
N LEU A 121 -6.54 8.69 -0.89
CA LEU A 121 -5.88 9.82 -1.54
C LEU A 121 -6.78 11.06 -1.54
N VAL A 122 -8.09 10.88 -1.73
CA VAL A 122 -9.08 11.96 -1.72
C VAL A 122 -9.45 12.39 -0.29
N ARG A 123 -9.47 11.43 0.65
CA ARG A 123 -9.79 11.64 2.07
C ARG A 123 -8.68 11.06 2.95
N PRO A 124 -7.56 11.79 3.13
CA PRO A 124 -6.44 11.32 3.94
C PRO A 124 -6.83 11.09 5.40
N ALA A 125 -6.22 10.08 6.02
CA ALA A 125 -6.34 9.78 7.43
C ALA A 125 -5.77 10.86 8.37
N ASP A 126 -4.73 11.53 7.91
CA ASP A 126 -3.94 12.53 8.63
C ASP A 126 -3.35 13.53 7.61
N SER A 127 -2.91 14.71 8.06
CA SER A 127 -2.31 15.72 7.17
C SER A 127 -1.01 15.22 6.49
N ASP A 128 -0.26 14.34 7.14
CA ASP A 128 1.05 13.88 6.68
C ASP A 128 1.01 12.55 5.91
N PHE A 129 -0.06 11.76 6.06
CA PHE A 129 -0.19 10.49 5.37
C PHE A 129 -1.63 10.17 4.95
N ASN A 130 -1.76 9.41 3.86
CA ASN A 130 -3.05 9.02 3.32
C ASN A 130 -3.72 7.90 4.13
N LEU A 131 -2.93 6.88 4.51
CA LEU A 131 -3.38 5.66 5.20
C LEU A 131 -2.22 5.00 5.96
N GLY A 132 -2.50 4.02 6.82
CA GLY A 132 -1.49 3.22 7.52
C GLY A 132 -1.26 1.82 6.91
N ASP A 133 -0.23 1.11 7.36
CA ASP A 133 0.18 -0.23 6.87
C ASP A 133 -0.31 -1.41 7.73
N THR A 134 -1.24 -1.17 8.65
CA THR A 134 -1.84 -2.20 9.52
C THR A 134 -3.10 -2.80 8.92
N THR A 135 -3.59 -3.91 9.50
CA THR A 135 -4.83 -4.59 9.07
C THR A 135 -6.09 -3.74 9.18
N ARG A 136 -6.05 -2.63 9.92
CA ARG A 136 -7.12 -1.62 9.91
C ARG A 136 -7.30 -0.98 8.53
N TRP A 137 -6.25 -0.97 7.71
CA TRP A 137 -6.25 -0.40 6.37
C TRP A 137 -6.04 -1.53 5.36
N GLN A 138 -4.81 -1.76 4.94
CA GLN A 138 -4.39 -2.83 4.06
C GLN A 138 -2.99 -3.29 4.49
N ALA A 139 -2.72 -4.58 4.41
CA ALA A 139 -1.38 -5.07 4.67
C ALA A 139 -0.42 -4.50 3.64
N TYR A 140 0.59 -3.75 4.09
CA TYR A 140 1.61 -3.16 3.23
C TYR A 140 3.01 -3.57 3.69
N GLY A 141 3.71 -4.32 2.83
CA GLY A 141 4.97 -4.99 3.15
C GLY A 141 6.22 -4.36 2.55
N GLY A 142 6.11 -3.18 1.93
CA GLY A 142 7.23 -2.56 1.22
C GLY A 142 7.69 -3.41 0.02
N LEU A 143 9.00 -3.52 -0.18
CA LEU A 143 9.61 -4.38 -1.19
C LEU A 143 9.54 -5.87 -0.82
N ASN A 144 9.48 -6.20 0.48
CA ASN A 144 9.52 -7.58 0.97
C ASN A 144 8.30 -8.41 0.57
N SER A 145 7.16 -7.77 0.33
CA SER A 145 5.94 -8.44 -0.12
C SER A 145 5.79 -8.50 -1.64
N GLN A 146 6.67 -7.84 -2.40
CA GLN A 146 6.56 -7.81 -3.86
C GLN A 146 7.16 -9.06 -4.50
N SER A 147 6.52 -9.52 -5.57
CA SER A 147 6.97 -10.66 -6.36
C SER A 147 6.62 -10.44 -7.83
N ALA A 148 7.26 -11.17 -8.74
CA ALA A 148 6.97 -11.04 -10.17
C ALA A 148 5.48 -11.29 -10.51
N PRO A 149 4.76 -12.28 -9.94
CA PRO A 149 3.33 -12.48 -10.20
C PRO A 149 2.45 -11.32 -9.72
N THR A 150 2.72 -10.77 -8.53
CA THR A 150 1.91 -9.68 -7.94
C THR A 150 2.13 -8.36 -8.69
N ALA A 151 3.37 -8.09 -9.11
CA ALA A 151 3.70 -6.99 -10.00
C ALA A 151 3.03 -7.13 -11.38
N ALA A 152 3.02 -8.34 -11.95
CA ALA A 152 2.38 -8.62 -13.24
C ALA A 152 0.85 -8.43 -13.18
N ALA A 153 0.18 -8.93 -12.14
CA ALA A 153 -1.25 -8.74 -11.92
C ALA A 153 -1.62 -7.25 -11.74
N THR A 154 -0.81 -6.53 -10.96
CA THR A 154 -0.99 -5.08 -10.75
C THR A 154 -0.85 -4.32 -12.07
N LYS A 155 0.21 -4.60 -12.83
CA LYS A 155 0.45 -3.99 -14.15
C LYS A 155 -0.67 -4.31 -15.15
N ALA A 156 -1.15 -5.55 -15.19
CA ALA A 156 -2.24 -5.95 -16.08
C ALA A 156 -3.57 -5.24 -15.79
N THR A 157 -3.75 -4.74 -14.57
CA THR A 157 -4.94 -4.01 -14.12
C THR A 157 -4.65 -2.53 -13.87
N GLN A 158 -3.53 -2.01 -14.36
CA GLN A 158 -3.09 -0.65 -14.09
C GLN A 158 -4.20 0.36 -14.39
N GLY A 159 -4.47 1.22 -13.41
CA GLY A 159 -5.51 2.25 -13.48
C GLY A 159 -6.95 1.73 -13.45
N LEU A 160 -7.21 0.43 -13.35
CA LEU A 160 -8.57 -0.10 -13.18
C LEU A 160 -8.99 -0.03 -11.71
N VAL A 161 -10.19 0.48 -11.48
CA VAL A 161 -10.79 0.69 -10.16
C VAL A 161 -12.28 0.33 -10.19
N LEU A 162 -12.87 0.11 -9.02
CA LEU A 162 -14.30 -0.06 -8.83
C LEU A 162 -14.98 1.30 -8.70
N SER A 163 -16.06 1.49 -9.44
CA SER A 163 -16.91 2.68 -9.40
C SER A 163 -18.38 2.31 -9.27
N PHE A 164 -19.12 3.04 -8.45
CA PHE A 164 -20.55 2.89 -8.25
C PHE A 164 -21.24 4.23 -8.47
N GLN A 165 -22.20 4.30 -9.39
CA GLN A 165 -22.92 5.54 -9.75
C GLN A 165 -21.99 6.75 -10.06
N GLY A 166 -20.83 6.50 -10.65
CA GLY A 166 -19.84 7.54 -10.97
C GLY A 166 -18.97 7.99 -9.78
N GLY A 167 -19.22 7.49 -8.57
CA GLY A 167 -18.36 7.66 -7.40
C GLY A 167 -17.26 6.59 -7.31
N LEU A 168 -16.18 6.91 -6.59
CA LEU A 168 -15.17 5.92 -6.17
C LEU A 168 -15.74 5.04 -5.05
N VAL A 169 -15.56 3.73 -5.17
CA VAL A 169 -15.99 2.76 -4.16
C VAL A 169 -14.82 2.47 -3.23
N GLU A 170 -15.04 2.62 -1.92
CA GLU A 170 -14.17 2.03 -0.92
C GLU A 170 -14.38 0.52 -0.93
N SER A 171 -13.54 -0.21 -1.67
CA SER A 171 -13.68 -1.65 -1.77
C SER A 171 -12.92 -2.33 -0.64
N LEU A 172 -13.68 -2.85 0.31
CA LEU A 172 -13.16 -3.65 1.41
C LEU A 172 -13.01 -5.11 0.96
N TYR A 173 -12.08 -5.85 1.58
CA TYR A 173 -11.90 -7.28 1.33
C TYR A 173 -11.46 -7.97 2.62
N ALA A 174 -11.66 -9.29 2.69
CA ALA A 174 -11.28 -10.11 3.84
C ALA A 174 -10.83 -11.52 3.39
N SER A 175 -10.18 -12.26 4.29
CA SER A 175 -9.64 -13.59 3.97
C SER A 175 -10.76 -14.57 3.57
N THR A 176 -11.82 -14.69 4.38
CA THR A 176 -12.96 -15.58 4.13
C THR A 176 -14.27 -14.81 3.93
N SER A 177 -15.29 -15.51 3.43
CA SER A 177 -16.65 -14.98 3.23
C SER A 177 -17.32 -14.59 4.54
N GLU A 178 -17.08 -15.36 5.61
CA GLU A 178 -17.68 -15.14 6.92
C GLU A 178 -17.14 -13.84 7.52
N ILE A 179 -15.82 -13.63 7.46
CA ILE A 179 -15.18 -12.39 7.92
C ILE A 179 -15.61 -11.20 7.07
N ALA A 180 -15.72 -11.38 5.74
CA ALA A 180 -16.22 -10.33 4.86
C ALA A 180 -17.65 -9.90 5.23
N ALA A 181 -18.54 -10.85 5.53
CA ALA A 181 -19.90 -10.57 5.95
C ALA A 181 -19.95 -9.94 7.35
N GLU A 182 -19.20 -10.47 8.32
CA GLU A 182 -19.22 -9.97 9.69
C GLU A 182 -18.57 -8.58 9.82
N ALA A 183 -17.39 -8.38 9.25
CA ALA A 183 -16.65 -7.13 9.36
C ALA A 183 -17.26 -5.99 8.54
N HIS A 184 -17.87 -6.29 7.38
CA HIS A 184 -18.25 -5.27 6.41
C HIS A 184 -19.74 -5.29 6.00
N SER A 185 -20.59 -6.09 6.67
CA SER A 185 -22.05 -6.13 6.42
C SER A 185 -22.71 -4.74 6.40
N HIS A 186 -22.19 -3.79 7.18
CA HIS A 186 -22.69 -2.42 7.28
C HIS A 186 -21.93 -1.42 6.38
N LEU A 187 -20.78 -1.80 5.81
CA LEU A 187 -19.92 -0.95 4.98
C LEU A 187 -20.09 -1.21 3.47
N GLY A 188 -20.83 -2.26 3.10
CA GLY A 188 -21.15 -2.62 1.73
C GLY A 188 -20.47 -3.91 1.25
N ALA A 189 -20.27 -4.04 -0.05
CA ALA A 189 -19.68 -5.21 -0.69
C ALA A 189 -18.22 -5.44 -0.26
N SER A 190 -17.89 -6.67 0.14
CA SER A 190 -16.53 -7.09 0.49
C SER A 190 -16.13 -8.37 -0.25
N MET A 191 -14.92 -8.38 -0.83
CA MET A 191 -14.41 -9.56 -1.53
C MET A 191 -13.75 -10.56 -0.57
N SER A 192 -14.12 -11.84 -0.66
CA SER A 192 -13.36 -12.92 -0.02
C SER A 192 -12.15 -13.29 -0.88
N GLN A 193 -10.95 -13.28 -0.30
CA GLN A 193 -9.72 -13.66 -1.00
C GLN A 193 -9.71 -15.13 -1.42
N HIS A 194 -10.03 -16.05 -0.50
CA HIS A 194 -10.15 -17.48 -0.83
C HIS A 194 -11.28 -17.75 -1.82
N GLY A 195 -12.40 -17.04 -1.69
CA GLY A 195 -13.50 -17.14 -2.64
C GLY A 195 -13.12 -16.64 -4.04
N ALA A 196 -12.39 -15.53 -4.15
CA ALA A 196 -11.83 -15.04 -5.41
C ALA A 196 -10.88 -16.06 -6.05
N GLN A 197 -10.01 -16.69 -5.26
CA GLN A 197 -9.15 -17.78 -5.71
C GLN A 197 -9.97 -18.96 -6.24
N ASN A 198 -10.99 -19.41 -5.51
CA ASN A 198 -11.84 -20.52 -5.91
C ASN A 198 -12.60 -20.22 -7.22
N LEU A 199 -13.07 -19.00 -7.41
CA LEU A 199 -13.73 -18.57 -8.64
C LEU A 199 -12.74 -18.52 -9.82
N ALA A 200 -11.53 -18.00 -9.60
CA ALA A 200 -10.48 -17.99 -10.60
C ALA A 200 -10.07 -19.40 -11.04
N MET A 201 -10.00 -20.35 -10.09
CA MET A 201 -9.75 -21.77 -10.37
C MET A 201 -10.88 -22.44 -11.17
N LYS A 202 -12.11 -21.92 -11.08
CA LYS A 202 -13.24 -22.32 -11.93
C LYS A 202 -13.25 -21.63 -13.31
N GLY A 203 -12.21 -20.87 -13.64
CA GLY A 203 -12.02 -20.25 -14.95
C GLY A 203 -12.53 -18.81 -15.07
N LEU A 204 -13.08 -18.24 -14.01
CA LEU A 204 -13.57 -16.85 -14.05
C LEU A 204 -12.41 -15.86 -14.17
N LYS A 205 -12.65 -14.81 -14.96
CA LYS A 205 -11.77 -13.66 -15.10
C LYS A 205 -11.97 -12.68 -13.94
N PHE A 206 -10.95 -11.86 -13.69
CA PHE A 206 -10.96 -10.92 -12.56
C PHE A 206 -12.19 -9.99 -12.52
N ASN A 207 -12.66 -9.55 -13.69
CA ASN A 207 -13.85 -8.70 -13.81
C ASN A 207 -15.14 -9.45 -13.41
N GLU A 208 -15.25 -10.73 -13.76
CA GLU A 208 -16.37 -11.58 -13.37
C GLU A 208 -16.34 -11.87 -11.86
N ILE A 209 -15.15 -12.11 -11.31
CA ILE A 209 -14.94 -12.28 -9.85
C ILE A 209 -15.41 -11.02 -9.12
N LEU A 210 -14.92 -9.85 -9.53
CA LEU A 210 -15.29 -8.57 -8.93
C LEU A 210 -16.80 -8.31 -9.02
N SER A 211 -17.43 -8.62 -10.16
CA SER A 211 -18.87 -8.41 -10.35
C SER A 211 -19.73 -9.27 -9.40
N ARG A 212 -19.21 -10.40 -8.91
CA ARG A 212 -19.91 -11.23 -7.91
C ARG A 212 -19.84 -10.65 -6.51
N TYR A 213 -18.73 -10.02 -6.15
CA TYR A 213 -18.54 -9.46 -4.81
C TYR A 213 -19.09 -8.04 -4.70
N TYR A 214 -18.93 -7.22 -5.73
CA TYR A 214 -19.31 -5.80 -5.75
C TYR A 214 -20.51 -5.56 -6.66
N VAL A 215 -21.67 -6.10 -6.27
CA VAL A 215 -22.90 -6.01 -7.06
C VAL A 215 -23.28 -4.54 -7.29
N GLY A 216 -23.51 -4.18 -8.57
CA GLY A 216 -23.84 -2.82 -8.99
C GLY A 216 -22.62 -1.90 -9.18
N ALA A 217 -21.42 -2.32 -8.77
CA ALA A 217 -20.20 -1.63 -9.15
C ALA A 217 -19.78 -2.01 -10.57
N SER A 218 -19.06 -1.10 -11.22
CA SER A 218 -18.48 -1.27 -12.55
C SER A 218 -16.99 -0.99 -12.51
N LEU A 219 -16.26 -1.50 -13.49
CA LEU A 219 -14.86 -1.13 -13.68
C LEU A 219 -14.78 0.24 -14.35
N ALA A 220 -14.08 1.16 -13.68
CA ALA A 220 -13.66 2.43 -14.26
C ALA A 220 -12.14 2.43 -14.46
N ARG A 221 -11.66 3.28 -15.37
CA ARG A 221 -10.23 3.50 -15.59
C ARG A 221 -9.87 4.92 -15.18
N LEU A 222 -8.87 5.06 -14.34
CA LEU A 222 -8.29 6.36 -14.00
C LEU A 222 -7.74 7.01 -15.27
N LYS A 223 -8.28 8.16 -15.63
CA LYS A 223 -7.63 9.06 -16.56
C LYS A 223 -6.67 9.92 -15.77
N THR A 224 -5.38 9.71 -15.98
CA THR A 224 -4.41 10.78 -15.71
C THR A 224 -4.66 11.83 -16.79
N ASN A 225 -5.18 12.99 -16.42
CA ASN A 225 -5.03 14.16 -17.29
C ASN A 225 -3.52 14.40 -17.38
N GLY A 226 -2.89 13.84 -18.41
CA GLY A 226 -1.60 14.34 -18.86
C GLY A 226 -1.84 15.77 -19.35
N ASN A 227 -1.05 16.70 -18.84
CA ASN A 227 -0.95 18.12 -19.21
C ASN A 227 -1.85 18.60 -20.36
#